data_AF-A0A954JIC6-F1
#
_entry.id   AF-A0A954JIC6-F1
#
_cell.length_a   1.000
_cell.length_b   1.000
_cell.length_c   1.000
_cell.angle_alpha   90.00
_cell.angle_beta   90.00
_cell.angle_gamma   90.00
#
_symmetry.space_group_name_H-M   'P 1'
#
loop_
_entity.id
_entity.type
_entity.pdbx_description
1 polymer ?
#
loop_
_entity_poly.entity_id
_entity_poly.type
_entity_poly.pdbx_seq_one_letter_code
_entity_poly.pdbx_strand_id
1 'polypeptide(L)'
;MAAPAMAQGEGASQALIEFSPSAGAGIIMIGAAFGIARIGAAACESMARQPEAAGDIRGGMLLTAAFIEGATFFALVVCLIAALNG
;
A
#
# COMPACT_ATOMS: atom_id res chain seq x y z
N MET A 1 -34.49 21.30 42.00
CA MET A 1 -34.66 19.94 41.43
C MET A 1 -33.47 19.70 40.51
N ALA A 2 -32.45 19.02 41.00
CA ALA A 2 -31.22 18.76 40.26
C ALA A 2 -31.49 17.68 39.20
N ALA A 3 -31.24 17.99 37.93
CA ALA A 3 -31.30 17.00 36.86
C ALA A 3 -30.14 16.01 37.02
N PRO A 4 -30.34 14.69 36.77
CA PRO A 4 -29.25 13.72 36.83
C PRO A 4 -28.28 13.93 35.66
N ALA A 5 -26.98 13.95 35.97
CA ALA A 5 -25.91 13.94 34.99
C ALA A 5 -25.86 12.56 34.31
N MET A 6 -26.19 12.51 33.02
CA MET A 6 -26.09 11.31 32.21
C MET A 6 -24.62 11.02 31.94
N ALA A 7 -24.04 10.07 32.69
CA ALA A 7 -22.76 9.45 32.33
C ALA A 7 -22.99 8.46 31.18
N GLN A 8 -23.09 8.97 29.95
CA GLN A 8 -22.84 8.14 28.77
C GLN A 8 -21.32 7.93 28.68
N GLY A 9 -20.84 6.88 29.33
CA GLY A 9 -19.57 6.28 28.92
C GLY A 9 -19.80 5.70 27.53
N GLU A 10 -19.27 6.36 26.51
CA GLU A 10 -19.15 5.80 25.18
C GLU A 10 -18.28 4.55 25.29
N GLY A 11 -18.92 3.39 25.44
CA GLY A 11 -18.30 2.09 25.25
C GLY A 11 -17.96 1.95 23.78
N ALA A 12 -16.95 2.68 23.31
CA ALA A 12 -16.32 2.41 22.04
C ALA A 12 -15.86 0.95 22.11
N SER A 13 -16.40 0.11 21.22
CA SER A 13 -15.89 -1.23 21.00
C SER A 13 -14.45 -1.11 20.54
N GLN A 14 -13.50 -1.06 21.49
CA GLN A 14 -12.07 -1.14 21.18
C GLN A 14 -11.85 -2.46 20.47
N ALA A 15 -11.37 -2.39 19.23
CA ALA A 15 -11.06 -3.60 18.50
C ALA A 15 -9.96 -4.34 19.26
N LEU A 16 -10.08 -5.67 19.39
CA LEU A 16 -9.07 -6.48 20.07
C LEU A 16 -7.68 -6.35 19.42
N ILE A 17 -7.65 -5.93 18.15
CA ILE A 17 -6.43 -5.57 17.41
C ILE A 17 -6.73 -4.28 16.65
N GLU A 18 -5.98 -3.22 16.95
CA GLU A 18 -5.99 -1.96 16.21
C GLU A 18 -4.68 -1.82 15.43
N PHE A 19 -4.76 -1.83 14.09
CA PHE A 19 -3.61 -1.54 13.25
C PHE A 19 -3.49 -0.03 13.08
N SER A 20 -2.32 0.52 13.44
CA SER A 20 -2.04 1.92 13.16
C SER A 20 -1.95 2.15 11.64
N PRO A 21 -2.29 3.36 11.15
CA PRO A 21 -2.09 3.70 9.74
C PRO A 21 -0.64 3.54 9.27
N SER A 22 0.34 3.75 10.16
CA SER A 22 1.76 3.52 9.87
C SER A 22 2.10 2.03 9.69
N ALA A 23 1.49 1.13 10.46
CA ALA A 23 1.64 -0.30 10.26
C ALA A 23 1.04 -0.75 8.92
N GLY A 24 -0.13 -0.22 8.55
CA GLY A 24 -0.75 -0.46 7.25
C GLY A 24 0.15 -0.02 6.10
N ALA A 25 0.71 1.19 6.17
CA ALA A 25 1.66 1.70 5.17
C ALA A 25 2.90 0.80 5.01
N GLY A 26 3.46 0.29 6.12
CA GLY A 26 4.59 -0.64 6.07
C GLY A 26 4.27 -1.94 5.34
N ILE A 27 3.11 -2.54 5.60
CA ILE A 27 2.67 -3.78 4.93
C ILE A 27 2.48 -3.56 3.43
N ILE A 28 1.85 -2.44 3.05
CA ILE A 28 1.66 -2.06 1.64
C ILE A 28 3.02 -1.97 0.93
N MET A 29 4.00 -1.30 1.55
CA MET A 29 5.33 -1.12 0.96
C MET A 29 6.10 -2.42 0.78
N ILE A 30 5.95 -3.38 1.70
CA ILE A 30 6.56 -4.70 1.56
C ILE A 30 6.01 -5.42 0.31
N GLY A 31 4.68 -5.39 0.13
CA GLY A 31 4.04 -5.98 -1.05
C GLY A 31 4.47 -5.32 -2.36
N ALA A 32 4.50 -3.99 -2.39
CA ALA A 32 4.92 -3.21 -3.55
C ALA A 32 6.39 -3.48 -3.93
N ALA A 33 7.29 -3.45 -2.93
CA ALA A 33 8.71 -3.71 -3.15
C ALA A 33 8.96 -5.11 -3.72
N PHE A 34 8.28 -6.13 -3.20
CA PHE A 34 8.39 -7.49 -3.73
C PHE A 34 7.90 -7.61 -5.17
N GLY A 35 6.75 -7.01 -5.47
CA GLY A 35 6.18 -7.00 -6.82
C GLY A 35 7.11 -6.34 -7.84
N ILE A 36 7.59 -5.13 -7.54
CA ILE A 36 8.50 -4.37 -8.42
C ILE A 36 9.84 -5.11 -8.59
N ALA A 37 10.43 -5.61 -7.51
CA ALA A 37 11.71 -6.32 -7.57
C ALA A 37 11.64 -7.57 -8.48
N ARG A 38 10.55 -8.34 -8.38
CA ARG A 38 10.35 -9.53 -9.21
C ARG A 38 10.20 -9.18 -10.70
N ILE A 39 9.42 -8.15 -11.02
CA ILE A 39 9.25 -7.70 -12.42
C ILE A 39 10.58 -7.20 -12.98
N GLY A 40 11.30 -6.37 -12.22
CA GLY A 40 12.59 -5.83 -12.64
C GLY A 40 13.64 -6.92 -12.89
N ALA A 41 13.73 -7.91 -11.98
CA ALA A 41 14.63 -9.04 -12.16
C ALA A 41 14.30 -9.86 -13.42
N ALA A 42 13.01 -10.19 -13.62
CA ALA A 42 12.57 -10.96 -14.79
C ALA A 42 12.78 -10.19 -16.09
N ALA A 43 12.57 -8.87 -16.09
CA ALA A 43 12.83 -8.02 -17.25
C ALA A 43 14.31 -7.97 -17.59
N CYS A 44 15.20 -7.76 -16.61
CA CYS A 44 16.65 -7.76 -16.81
C CYS A 44 17.15 -9.09 -17.39
N GLU A 45 16.71 -10.22 -16.84
CA GLU A 45 17.07 -11.54 -17.36
C GLU A 45 16.55 -11.76 -18.79
N SER A 46 15.31 -11.35 -19.07
CA SER A 46 14.71 -11.48 -20.40
C SER A 46 15.43 -10.62 -21.44
N MET A 47 15.78 -9.37 -21.10
CA MET A 47 16.55 -8.47 -21.97
C MET A 47 17.95 -9.00 -22.25
N ALA A 48 18.59 -9.65 -21.27
CA ALA A 48 19.90 -10.27 -21.46
C ALA A 48 19.84 -11.48 -22.40
N ARG A 49 18.74 -12.26 -22.36
CA ARG A 49 18.52 -13.42 -23.23
C ARG A 49 18.07 -13.05 -24.65
N GLN A 50 17.32 -11.96 -24.79
CA GLN A 50 16.76 -11.49 -26.06
C GLN A 50 16.95 -9.97 -26.20
N PRO A 51 18.15 -9.52 -26.59
CA PRO A 51 18.45 -8.10 -26.71
C PRO A 51 17.60 -7.41 -27.79
N GLU A 52 17.17 -8.14 -28.83
CA GLU A 52 16.33 -7.61 -29.91
C GLU A 52 14.93 -7.20 -29.41
N ALA A 53 14.42 -7.84 -28.36
CA ALA A 53 13.13 -7.56 -27.75
C ALA A 53 13.21 -6.60 -26.54
N ALA A 54 14.39 -6.03 -26.26
CA ALA A 54 14.61 -5.29 -25.01
C ALA A 54 13.70 -4.06 -24.86
N GLY A 55 13.37 -3.39 -25.98
CA GLY A 55 12.42 -2.27 -25.99
C GLY A 55 11.02 -2.68 -25.53
N ASP A 56 10.50 -3.78 -26.09
CA ASP A 56 9.16 -4.29 -25.77
C ASP A 56 9.09 -4.81 -24.33
N ILE A 57 10.12 -5.53 -23.88
CA ILE A 57 10.25 -6.03 -22.50
C ILE A 57 10.25 -4.85 -21.51
N ARG A 58 11.03 -3.80 -21.80
CA ARG A 58 11.08 -2.60 -20.95
C ARG A 58 9.72 -1.89 -20.92
N GLY A 59 9.03 -1.81 -22.06
CA GLY A 59 7.68 -1.25 -22.15
C GLY A 59 6.69 -2.02 -21.26
N GLY A 60 6.66 -3.35 -21.37
CA GLY A 60 5.82 -4.22 -20.54
C GLY A 60 6.15 -4.13 -19.05
N MET A 61 7.44 -4.08 -18.69
CA MET A 61 7.90 -3.85 -17.32
C MET A 61 7.37 -2.54 -16.75
N LEU A 62 7.51 -1.43 -17.49
CA LEU A 62 7.07 -0.11 -17.04
C LEU A 62 5.56 -0.02 -16.88
N LEU A 63 4.78 -0.60 -17.81
CA LEU A 63 3.32 -0.67 -17.69
C LEU A 63 2.90 -1.45 -16.44
N THR A 64 3.53 -2.60 -16.19
CA THR A 64 3.20 -3.43 -15.02
C THR A 64 3.64 -2.74 -13.72
N ALA A 65 4.82 -2.12 -13.71
CA ALA A 65 5.31 -1.34 -12.57
C ALA A 65 4.37 -0.16 -12.26
N ALA A 66 3.90 0.55 -13.28
CA ALA A 66 2.95 1.65 -13.11
C ALA A 66 1.62 1.21 -12.47
N PHE A 67 1.13 0.01 -12.77
CA PHE A 67 -0.06 -0.53 -12.08
C PHE A 67 0.18 -0.81 -10.61
N ILE A 68 1.35 -1.36 -10.25
CA ILE A 68 1.73 -1.57 -8.84
C ILE A 68 1.88 -0.24 -8.13
N GLU A 69 2.61 0.71 -8.72
CA GLU A 69 2.82 2.04 -8.15
C GLU A 69 1.49 2.79 -7.98
N GLY A 70 0.59 2.73 -8.95
CA GLY A 70 -0.72 3.36 -8.86
C GLY A 70 -1.56 2.84 -7.70
N ALA A 71 -1.64 1.50 -7.52
CA ALA A 71 -2.35 0.89 -6.41
C ALA A 71 -1.67 1.17 -5.06
N THR A 72 -0.34 1.11 -5.01
CA THR A 72 0.47 1.37 -3.81
C THR A 72 0.31 2.81 -3.35
N PHE A 73 0.44 3.76 -4.28
CA PHE A 73 0.31 5.18 -3.99
C PHE A 73 -1.08 5.53 -3.49
N PHE A 74 -2.13 4.98 -4.12
CA PHE A 74 -3.51 5.15 -3.65
C PHE A 74 -3.67 4.65 -2.22
N ALA A 75 -3.19 3.44 -1.91
CA ALA A 75 -3.29 2.87 -0.57
C ALA A 75 -2.51 3.67 0.48
N LEU A 76 -1.32 4.19 0.14
CA LEU A 76 -0.54 5.07 1.01
C LEU A 76 -1.25 6.40 1.29
N VAL A 77 -1.95 6.95 0.30
CA VAL A 77 -2.78 8.15 0.51
C VAL A 77 -3.91 7.86 1.48
N VAL A 78 -4.56 6.69 1.40
CA VAL A 78 -5.59 6.29 2.39
C VAL A 78 -4.98 6.18 3.79
N CYS A 79 -3.81 5.55 3.93
CA CYS A 79 -3.10 5.47 5.22
C CYS A 79 -2.73 6.86 5.75
N LEU A 80 -2.27 7.77 4.90
CA LEU A 80 -1.95 9.14 5.29
C LEU A 80 -3.19 9.88 5.80
N ILE A 81 -4.30 9.79 5.07
CA ILE A 81 -5.58 10.42 5.47
C ILE A 81 -6.05 9.84 6.81
N ALA A 82 -5.97 8.53 6.99
CA ALA A 82 -6.31 7.88 8.27
C ALA A 82 -5.40 8.35 9.42
N ALA A 83 -4.12 8.61 9.16
CA ALA A 83 -3.19 9.12 10.16
C ALA A 83 -3.46 10.58 10.56
N LEU A 84 -3.98 11.40 9.64
CA LEU A 84 -4.26 12.82 9.89
C LEU A 84 -5.64 13.07 10.53
N ASN A 85 -6.57 12.13 10.37
CA ASN A 85 -7.94 12.23 10.90
C ASN A 85 -8.15 11.49 12.23
N GLY A 86 -7.11 10.84 12.75
CA GLY A 86 -7.14 10.10 14.01
C GLY A 86 -6.58 10.89 15.19
#